data_AF-A0A8J7HPF6-F1
#
_entry.id   AF-A0A8J7HPF6-F1
#
_cell.length_a   1.000
_cell.length_b   1.000
_cell.length_c   1.000
_cell.angle_alpha   90.00
_cell.angle_beta   90.00
_cell.angle_gamma   90.00
#
_symmetry.space_group_name_H-M   'P 1'
#
loop_
_entity.id
_entity.type
_entity.pdbx_description
1 polymer ?
#
loop_
_entity_poly.entity_id
_entity_poly.type
_entity_poly.pdbx_seq_one_letter_code
_entity_poly.pdbx_strand_id
1 'polypeptide(L)'
;MTDKYSQIWRTVKKCFSLALVLFISVALSVTAPDTALAEDFGDLVFYEGNDCKQDIVFTYNSEASADDNCQTSGTGCYGDNDEARSLLITGFANPGTRIKVFDSTSADTTDDYTVIDILPDLPLEGTCVGTFEQTQQRSGYKVAHVHKDGLDGQVSHVTVQP
;
A
#
# COMPACT_ATOMS: atom_id res chain seq x y z
N MET A 1 59.96 -59.80 -25.39
CA MET A 1 59.07 -60.51 -24.46
C MET A 1 57.70 -59.89 -24.64
N THR A 2 56.84 -60.43 -25.51
CA THR A 2 55.77 -61.34 -25.08
C THR A 2 55.03 -60.78 -23.87
N ASP A 3 53.80 -60.28 -24.06
CA ASP A 3 52.71 -61.23 -23.96
C ASP A 3 51.38 -60.67 -24.48
N LYS A 4 50.74 -61.51 -25.30
CA LYS A 4 49.32 -61.85 -25.31
C LYS A 4 48.38 -60.78 -24.75
N TYR A 5 47.58 -60.18 -25.63
CA TYR A 5 46.12 -60.39 -25.67
C TYR A 5 45.56 -59.48 -26.78
N SER A 6 46.02 -59.78 -28.00
CA SER A 6 45.28 -59.44 -29.20
C SER A 6 44.04 -60.34 -29.22
N GLN A 7 42.89 -59.70 -29.41
CA GLN A 7 41.59 -60.30 -29.60
C GLN A 7 40.99 -60.93 -28.34
N ILE A 8 39.76 -60.51 -28.05
CA ILE A 8 38.58 -61.36 -27.79
C ILE A 8 37.65 -60.51 -26.89
N TRP A 9 36.46 -60.18 -27.43
CA TRP A 9 35.36 -59.37 -26.86
C TRP A 9 35.54 -57.85 -27.01
N ARG A 10 35.26 -57.25 -28.18
CA ARG A 10 33.90 -56.98 -28.68
C ARG A 10 32.89 -56.72 -27.54
N THR A 11 32.22 -55.57 -27.64
CA THR A 11 30.94 -55.24 -26.99
C THR A 11 31.00 -54.47 -25.68
N VAL A 12 31.72 -53.35 -25.60
CA VAL A 12 31.31 -52.28 -24.69
C VAL A 12 31.44 -50.92 -25.36
N LYS A 13 30.29 -50.46 -25.87
CA LYS A 13 29.89 -49.05 -25.99
C LYS A 13 30.81 -48.13 -26.80
N LYS A 14 30.52 -48.16 -28.11
CA LYS A 14 30.48 -47.01 -29.04
C LYS A 14 30.87 -45.66 -28.39
N CYS A 15 32.12 -45.27 -28.67
CA CYS A 15 32.55 -43.88 -28.74
C CYS A 15 31.56 -43.09 -29.62
N PHE A 16 31.01 -41.96 -29.14
CA PHE A 16 31.60 -40.62 -29.23
C PHE A 16 31.89 -40.16 -30.68
N SER A 17 31.36 -38.98 -31.03
CA SER A 17 31.55 -38.15 -32.26
C SER A 17 30.36 -38.18 -33.24
N LEU A 18 29.87 -37.09 -33.86
CA LEU A 18 30.19 -35.65 -33.85
C LEU A 18 29.04 -34.91 -34.63
N ALA A 19 28.61 -33.75 -34.14
CA ALA A 19 28.17 -32.51 -34.83
C ALA A 19 27.03 -32.45 -35.90
N LEU A 20 26.40 -31.24 -35.93
CA LEU A 20 25.75 -30.50 -37.06
C LEU A 20 24.20 -30.58 -37.17
N VAL A 21 23.36 -29.54 -37.34
CA VAL A 21 23.28 -28.09 -36.97
C VAL A 21 21.88 -27.56 -37.44
N LEU A 22 21.29 -26.60 -36.69
CA LEU A 22 20.37 -25.47 -37.05
C LEU A 22 18.82 -25.58 -37.30
N PHE A 23 18.15 -24.53 -36.76
CA PHE A 23 16.81 -23.93 -36.94
C PHE A 23 15.62 -24.61 -36.23
N ILE A 24 15.23 -24.22 -34.99
CA ILE A 24 14.52 -22.99 -34.54
C ILE A 24 13.26 -22.67 -35.34
N SER A 25 12.10 -22.99 -34.77
CA SER A 25 10.86 -22.23 -35.00
C SER A 25 9.98 -22.22 -33.76
N VAL A 26 10.10 -21.11 -33.01
CA VAL A 26 9.05 -20.33 -32.35
C VAL A 26 8.00 -21.09 -31.53
N ALA A 27 8.27 -21.19 -30.23
CA ALA A 27 7.22 -21.12 -29.22
C ALA A 27 7.48 -19.89 -28.34
N LEU A 28 7.09 -18.71 -28.83
CA LEU A 28 6.89 -17.54 -27.98
C LEU A 28 5.45 -17.09 -28.17
N SER A 29 4.52 -17.77 -27.50
CA SER A 29 3.33 -17.08 -27.02
C SER A 29 3.80 -16.14 -25.92
N VAL A 30 4.19 -14.92 -26.31
CA VAL A 30 4.27 -13.80 -25.37
C VAL A 30 2.84 -13.56 -24.93
N THR A 31 2.46 -14.08 -23.76
CA THR A 31 1.33 -13.52 -23.04
C THR A 31 1.75 -12.09 -22.70
N ALA A 32 1.02 -11.13 -23.26
CA ALA A 32 1.10 -9.73 -22.90
C ALA A 32 0.92 -9.61 -21.36
N PRO A 33 1.50 -8.56 -20.78
CA PRO A 33 1.85 -8.54 -19.36
C PRO A 33 0.59 -8.66 -18.52
N ASP A 34 0.73 -9.30 -17.35
CA ASP A 34 -0.21 -9.13 -16.26
C ASP A 34 -0.49 -7.63 -16.16
N THR A 35 -1.75 -7.24 -16.31
CA THR A 35 -2.19 -5.95 -15.80
C THR A 35 -2.08 -6.10 -14.29
N ALA A 36 -0.88 -5.90 -13.77
CA ALA A 36 -0.70 -5.38 -12.44
C ALA A 36 -1.50 -4.09 -12.47
N LEU A 37 -2.75 -4.16 -11.98
CA LEU A 37 -3.42 -2.98 -11.48
C LEU A 37 -2.36 -2.36 -10.58
N ALA A 38 -1.85 -1.20 -10.96
CA ALA A 38 -1.11 -0.40 -10.02
C ALA A 38 -2.12 -0.20 -8.89
N GLU A 39 -1.94 -0.94 -7.80
CA GLU A 39 -2.54 -0.58 -6.52
C GLU A 39 -2.15 0.89 -6.38
N ASP A 40 -3.16 1.77 -6.48
CA ASP A 40 -2.97 3.19 -6.22
C ASP A 40 -2.65 3.26 -4.73
N PHE A 41 -1.36 3.15 -4.40
CA PHE A 41 -0.90 3.34 -3.05
C PHE A 41 -1.17 4.82 -2.73
N GLY A 42 -2.27 5.06 -2.02
CA GLY A 42 -2.68 6.40 -1.64
C GLY A 42 -1.54 7.13 -0.93
N ASP A 43 -1.48 8.44 -1.10
CA ASP A 43 -0.51 9.32 -0.45
C ASP A 43 -0.94 9.73 0.98
N LEU A 44 -2.13 9.26 1.41
CA LEU A 44 -2.68 9.32 2.76
C LEU A 44 -2.80 7.89 3.30
N VAL A 45 -1.88 7.48 4.18
CA VAL A 45 -1.79 6.10 4.67
C VAL A 45 -2.20 6.01 6.13
N PHE A 46 -3.28 5.29 6.42
CA PHE A 46 -3.83 5.15 7.77
C PHE A 46 -3.30 3.90 8.45
N TYR A 47 -3.04 4.01 9.75
CA TYR A 47 -2.42 2.95 10.55
C TYR A 47 -3.27 2.59 11.76
N GLU A 48 -3.28 1.31 12.10
CA GLU A 48 -3.91 0.75 13.30
C GLU A 48 -3.20 1.18 14.59
N GLY A 49 -1.93 1.61 14.52
CA GLY A 49 -1.16 2.05 15.67
C GLY A 49 -0.93 3.55 15.69
N ASN A 50 -0.74 4.12 16.89
CA ASN A 50 -0.29 5.50 17.03
C ASN A 50 1.14 5.67 16.49
N ASP A 51 1.47 6.91 16.11
CA ASP A 51 2.74 7.32 15.51
C ASP A 51 3.07 6.60 14.18
N CYS A 52 2.06 6.29 13.37
CA CYS A 52 2.21 5.61 12.08
C CYS A 52 2.90 4.24 12.23
N LYS A 53 2.41 3.43 13.17
CA LYS A 53 2.92 2.10 13.53
C LYS A 53 1.84 1.03 13.33
N GLN A 54 2.23 -0.24 13.48
CA GLN A 54 1.37 -1.41 13.25
C GLN A 54 0.91 -1.49 11.79
N ASP A 55 -0.19 -2.19 11.55
CA ASP A 55 -0.65 -2.50 10.22
C ASP A 55 -1.26 -1.26 9.54
N ILE A 56 -1.12 -1.19 8.22
CA ILE A 56 -1.84 -0.24 7.39
C ILE A 56 -3.26 -0.77 7.27
N VAL A 57 -4.24 0.08 7.57
CA VAL A 57 -5.66 -0.30 7.53
C VAL A 57 -6.30 0.11 6.21
N PHE A 58 -6.08 1.34 5.76
CA PHE A 58 -6.57 1.81 4.46
C PHE A 58 -5.75 3.00 3.96
N THR A 59 -5.94 3.34 2.68
CA THR A 59 -5.27 4.48 2.05
C THR A 59 -6.23 5.32 1.22
N TYR A 60 -5.93 6.60 1.09
CA TYR A 60 -6.64 7.54 0.23
C TYR A 60 -5.67 8.32 -0.64
N ASN A 61 -6.16 8.80 -1.79
CA ASN A 61 -5.43 9.70 -2.67
C ASN A 61 -5.88 11.14 -2.41
N SER A 62 -4.94 12.01 -2.05
CA SER A 62 -5.18 13.40 -1.67
C SER A 62 -5.65 14.28 -2.84
N GLU A 63 -5.54 13.81 -4.08
CA GLU A 63 -6.10 14.44 -5.29
C GLU A 63 -7.54 13.97 -5.60
N ALA A 64 -8.02 12.91 -4.94
CA ALA A 64 -9.35 12.36 -5.12
C ALA A 64 -10.26 12.72 -3.94
N SER A 65 -11.50 13.14 -4.25
CA SER A 65 -12.50 13.34 -3.20
C SER A 65 -13.02 12.00 -2.68
N ALA A 66 -13.24 11.91 -1.36
CA ALA A 66 -13.87 10.77 -0.71
C ALA A 66 -14.86 11.24 0.38
N ASP A 67 -15.91 10.46 0.58
CA ASP A 67 -16.97 10.64 1.59
C ASP A 67 -17.48 9.24 1.97
N ASP A 68 -16.67 8.56 2.76
CA ASP A 68 -16.69 7.11 2.90
C ASP A 68 -17.08 6.71 4.32
N ASN A 69 -18.14 5.90 4.41
CA ASN A 69 -18.51 5.18 5.61
C ASN A 69 -17.84 3.78 5.59
N CYS A 70 -17.04 3.47 6.60
CA CYS A 70 -16.19 2.28 6.66
C CYS A 70 -16.97 0.96 6.85
N GLN A 71 -18.28 1.03 7.06
CA GLN A 71 -19.18 -0.13 7.08
C GLN A 71 -19.86 -0.37 5.72
N THR A 72 -19.71 0.54 4.76
CA THR A 72 -20.34 0.45 3.44
C THR A 72 -19.40 -0.23 2.45
N SER A 73 -19.84 -1.35 1.88
CA SER A 73 -19.07 -2.12 0.89
C SER A 73 -18.66 -1.26 -0.31
N GLY A 74 -17.39 -1.36 -0.71
CA GLY A 74 -16.85 -0.65 -1.87
C GLY A 74 -16.32 0.76 -1.58
N THR A 75 -16.30 1.19 -0.31
CA THR A 75 -15.59 2.39 0.14
C THR A 75 -14.12 2.11 0.43
N GLY A 76 -13.28 3.14 0.50
CA GLY A 76 -11.83 3.02 0.71
C GLY A 76 -11.43 2.46 2.07
N CYS A 77 -12.29 2.59 3.09
CA CYS A 77 -12.07 2.04 4.44
C CYS A 77 -12.98 0.85 4.77
N TYR A 78 -13.62 0.24 3.77
CA TYR A 78 -14.51 -0.90 4.01
C TYR A 78 -13.76 -2.12 4.55
N GLY A 79 -14.18 -2.60 5.72
CA GLY A 79 -13.62 -3.78 6.38
C GLY A 79 -12.69 -3.45 7.56
N ASP A 80 -12.34 -2.18 7.72
CA ASP A 80 -11.38 -1.68 8.73
C ASP A 80 -12.02 -0.57 9.61
N ASN A 81 -13.32 -0.68 9.85
CA ASN A 81 -14.06 0.18 10.77
C ASN A 81 -13.48 0.07 12.18
N ASP A 82 -13.29 1.21 12.86
CA ASP A 82 -12.74 1.28 14.22
C ASP A 82 -11.29 0.79 14.35
N GLU A 83 -10.51 0.78 13.26
CA GLU A 83 -9.11 0.34 13.32
C GLU A 83 -8.13 1.52 13.33
N ALA A 84 -8.38 2.60 12.57
CA ALA A 84 -7.39 3.66 12.35
C ALA A 84 -7.14 4.54 13.59
N ARG A 85 -5.86 4.81 13.87
CA ARG A 85 -5.40 5.66 14.99
C ARG A 85 -4.40 6.74 14.59
N SER A 86 -3.75 6.60 13.45
CA SER A 86 -2.83 7.62 12.94
C SER A 86 -2.79 7.66 11.41
N LEU A 87 -2.20 8.74 10.88
CA LEU A 87 -2.11 9.00 9.44
C LEU A 87 -0.68 9.43 9.07
N LEU A 88 -0.08 8.73 8.12
CA LEU A 88 1.09 9.21 7.39
C LEU A 88 0.63 9.99 6.17
N ILE A 89 0.98 11.27 6.13
CA ILE A 89 0.87 12.11 4.94
C ILE A 89 2.20 12.00 4.21
N THR A 90 2.24 11.30 3.07
CA THR A 90 3.49 11.17 2.31
C THR A 90 3.89 12.52 1.70
N GLY A 91 5.17 12.70 1.36
CA GLY A 91 5.64 13.93 0.71
C GLY A 91 5.10 14.16 -0.71
N PHE A 92 4.30 13.22 -1.24
CA PHE A 92 3.60 13.36 -2.52
C PHE A 92 2.17 13.88 -2.38
N ALA A 93 1.66 13.99 -1.15
CA ALA A 93 0.29 14.46 -0.92
C ALA A 93 0.12 15.92 -1.37
N ASN A 94 -1.03 16.20 -1.96
CA ASN A 94 -1.43 17.51 -2.45
C ASN A 94 -1.63 18.50 -1.29
N PRO A 95 -0.81 19.57 -1.18
CA PRO A 95 -1.03 20.59 -0.18
C PRO A 95 -2.34 21.35 -0.42
N GLY A 96 -3.07 21.66 0.65
CA GLY A 96 -4.40 22.23 0.58
C GLY A 96 -5.52 21.21 0.80
N THR A 97 -5.23 19.91 0.62
CA THR A 97 -6.20 18.84 0.91
C THR A 97 -6.60 18.85 2.39
N ARG A 98 -7.90 18.73 2.64
CA ARG A 98 -8.52 18.54 3.95
C ARG A 98 -9.00 17.12 4.12
N ILE A 99 -8.55 16.48 5.19
CA ILE A 99 -9.00 15.18 5.65
C ILE A 99 -9.86 15.37 6.89
N LYS A 100 -10.92 14.59 7.01
CA LYS A 100 -11.64 14.44 8.28
C LYS A 100 -11.86 12.97 8.59
N VAL A 101 -11.69 12.62 9.85
CA VAL A 101 -12.05 11.31 10.39
C VAL A 101 -13.06 11.50 11.51
N PHE A 102 -14.04 10.60 11.58
CA PHE A 102 -15.14 10.66 12.53
C PHE A 102 -15.33 9.32 13.21
N ASP A 103 -15.72 9.36 14.48
CA ASP A 103 -16.25 8.19 15.19
C ASP A 103 -17.60 7.76 14.58
N SER A 104 -18.43 8.73 14.23
CA SER A 104 -19.75 8.45 13.64
C SER A 104 -19.66 8.03 12.17
N THR A 105 -20.29 6.88 11.86
CA THR A 105 -20.55 6.39 10.48
C THR A 105 -21.27 7.40 9.58
N SER A 106 -21.97 8.38 10.17
CA SER A 106 -22.73 9.42 9.47
C SER A 106 -22.03 10.79 9.43
N ALA A 107 -20.74 10.85 9.78
CA ALA A 107 -19.96 12.07 9.88
C ALA A 107 -20.57 13.12 10.85
N ASP A 108 -21.18 12.66 11.94
CA ASP A 108 -21.78 13.52 12.96
C ASP A 108 -20.70 14.32 13.72
N THR A 109 -20.78 15.65 13.62
CA THR A 109 -19.85 16.57 14.31
C THR A 109 -20.20 16.82 15.77
N THR A 110 -21.26 16.20 16.30
CA THR A 110 -21.57 16.17 17.74
C THR A 110 -20.86 15.03 18.47
N ASP A 111 -20.18 14.15 17.72
CA ASP A 111 -19.28 13.11 18.23
C ASP A 111 -17.80 13.47 18.09
N ASP A 112 -16.90 12.55 18.46
CA ASP A 112 -15.46 12.71 18.20
C ASP A 112 -15.18 12.81 16.70
N TYR A 113 -14.44 13.85 16.33
CA TYR A 113 -13.91 13.98 14.98
C TYR A 113 -12.64 14.81 14.95
N THR A 114 -11.85 14.58 13.90
CA THR A 114 -10.59 15.29 13.69
C THR A 114 -10.50 15.78 12.27
N VAL A 115 -10.14 17.07 12.13
CA VAL A 115 -9.87 17.74 10.86
C VAL A 115 -8.37 17.91 10.70
N ILE A 116 -7.83 17.49 9.57
CA ILE A 116 -6.42 17.56 9.22
C ILE A 116 -6.31 18.35 7.91
N ASP A 117 -5.65 19.50 7.95
CA ASP A 117 -5.34 20.30 6.77
C ASP A 117 -3.88 20.06 6.38
N ILE A 118 -3.62 19.64 5.14
CA ILE A 118 -2.25 19.54 4.59
C ILE A 118 -1.76 20.94 4.23
N LEU A 119 -0.60 21.32 4.75
CA LEU A 119 -0.04 22.66 4.58
C LEU A 119 1.00 22.70 3.43
N PRO A 120 1.21 23.89 2.82
CA PRO A 120 2.20 24.07 1.73
C PRO A 120 3.65 23.75 2.10
N ASP A 121 3.99 23.67 3.39
CA ASP A 121 5.32 23.33 3.91
C ASP A 121 5.47 21.84 4.24
N LEU A 122 4.72 20.98 3.53
CA LEU A 122 4.83 19.53 3.62
C LEU A 122 6.25 19.06 3.24
N PRO A 123 6.96 18.34 4.15
CA PRO A 123 8.28 17.81 3.84
C PRO A 123 8.23 16.71 2.78
N LEU A 124 9.29 16.60 1.97
CA LEU A 124 9.39 15.59 0.90
C LEU A 124 9.44 14.16 1.44
N GLU A 125 9.92 13.98 2.67
CA GLU A 125 9.92 12.71 3.39
C GLU A 125 8.53 12.33 3.96
N GLY A 126 7.56 13.23 3.89
CA GLY A 126 6.25 13.08 4.53
C GLY A 126 6.26 13.42 6.01
N THR A 127 5.10 13.31 6.64
CA THR A 127 4.91 13.68 8.04
C THR A 127 3.80 12.83 8.67
N CYS A 128 4.00 12.45 9.92
CA CYS A 128 3.05 11.61 10.66
C CYS A 128 2.15 12.48 11.55
N VAL A 129 0.85 12.31 11.38
CA VAL A 129 -0.17 12.69 12.35
C VAL A 129 -0.32 11.51 13.32
N GLY A 130 0.47 11.53 14.40
CA GLY A 130 0.65 10.35 15.26
C GLY A 130 -0.55 9.91 16.10
N THR A 131 -1.60 10.72 16.18
CA THR A 131 -2.85 10.42 16.87
C THR A 131 -3.94 11.35 16.35
N PHE A 132 -5.18 10.89 16.34
CA PHE A 132 -6.35 11.70 16.02
C PHE A 132 -6.90 12.45 17.25
N GLU A 133 -6.41 12.19 18.45
CA GLU A 133 -6.94 12.73 19.73
C GLU A 133 -6.39 14.12 20.11
N GLN A 134 -5.58 14.74 19.25
CA GLN A 134 -4.83 15.95 19.64
C GLN A 134 -4.91 17.05 18.60
N THR A 135 -5.31 18.24 19.07
CA THR A 135 -5.13 19.48 18.31
C THR A 135 -3.65 19.86 18.33
N GLN A 136 -3.04 19.95 17.15
CA GLN A 136 -1.63 20.29 16.99
C GLN A 136 -1.36 20.91 15.62
N GLN A 137 -0.22 21.57 15.50
CA GLN A 137 0.27 22.06 14.22
C GLN A 137 1.77 21.75 14.12
N ARG A 138 2.19 21.24 12.97
CA ARG A 138 3.59 20.94 12.64
C ARG A 138 3.88 21.38 11.21
N SER A 139 5.13 21.22 10.77
CA SER A 139 5.44 21.37 9.35
C SER A 139 4.61 20.38 8.54
N GLY A 140 3.94 20.87 7.50
CA GLY A 140 3.16 20.05 6.57
C GLY A 140 1.72 19.77 6.97
N TYR A 141 1.28 20.04 8.21
CA TYR A 141 -0.11 19.84 8.57
C TYR A 141 -0.59 20.65 9.78
N LYS A 142 -1.91 20.82 9.86
CA LYS A 142 -2.63 21.34 11.03
C LYS A 142 -3.78 20.41 11.39
N VAL A 143 -3.92 20.10 12.68
CA VAL A 143 -4.99 19.26 13.23
C VAL A 143 -5.88 20.08 14.15
N ALA A 144 -7.19 19.92 14.00
CA ALA A 144 -8.18 20.34 14.98
C ALA A 144 -9.03 19.12 15.38
N HIS A 145 -8.96 18.75 16.65
CA HIS A 145 -9.71 17.63 17.22
C HIS A 145 -10.83 18.15 18.11
N VAL A 146 -12.02 17.54 17.99
CA VAL A 146 -13.17 17.74 18.86
C VAL A 146 -13.38 16.45 19.64
N HIS A 147 -13.33 16.54 20.96
CA HIS A 147 -13.35 15.40 21.86
C HIS A 147 -14.73 15.17 22.51
N LYS A 148 -15.13 13.91 22.65
CA LYS A 148 -16.28 13.49 23.48
C LYS A 148 -15.98 12.25 24.34
N ASP A 149 -15.56 11.13 23.76
CA ASP A 149 -15.18 9.90 24.46
C ASP A 149 -14.04 9.08 23.81
N GLY A 150 -13.62 9.40 22.58
CA GLY A 150 -12.40 8.89 21.95
C GLY A 150 -12.53 8.71 20.43
N LEU A 151 -11.41 8.64 19.72
CA LEU A 151 -11.33 8.55 18.27
C LEU A 151 -10.24 7.60 17.77
N ASP A 152 -9.11 7.47 18.49
CA ASP A 152 -8.03 6.55 18.13
C ASP A 152 -8.54 5.10 18.20
N GLY A 153 -8.87 4.51 17.06
CA GLY A 153 -9.43 3.16 16.96
C GLY A 153 -10.95 3.16 17.07
N GLN A 154 -11.59 4.26 16.69
CA GLN A 154 -13.05 4.36 16.52
C GLN A 154 -13.43 5.01 15.18
N VAL A 155 -12.46 5.20 14.25
CA VAL A 155 -12.76 5.83 12.95
C VAL A 155 -13.72 4.97 12.14
N SER A 156 -14.94 5.47 11.94
CA SER A 156 -15.98 4.81 11.13
C SER A 156 -16.37 5.59 9.86
N HIS A 157 -15.84 6.81 9.68
CA HIS A 157 -16.08 7.61 8.48
C HIS A 157 -14.87 8.48 8.15
N VAL A 158 -14.56 8.60 6.86
CA VAL A 158 -13.45 9.41 6.33
C VAL A 158 -13.92 10.29 5.19
N THR A 159 -13.59 11.58 5.24
CA THR A 159 -13.74 12.49 4.10
C THR A 159 -12.39 13.01 3.63
N VAL A 160 -12.18 13.08 2.32
CA VAL A 160 -11.02 13.72 1.68
C VAL A 160 -11.51 14.77 0.71
N GLN A 161 -10.98 15.98 0.84
CA GLN A 161 -11.37 17.16 0.06
C GLN A 161 -10.10 17.84 -0.47
N PRO A 162 -9.71 17.60 -1.73
CA PRO A 162 -8.53 18.21 -2.36
C PRO A 162 -8.55 19.75 -2.40
#